data_AF-A0A182UQC6-F1
#
_entry.id   AF-A0A182UQC6-F1
#
_cell.length_a   1.000
_cell.length_b   1.000
_cell.length_c   1.000
_cell.angle_alpha   90.00
_cell.angle_beta   90.00
_cell.angle_gamma   90.00
#
_symmetry.space_group_name_H-M   'P 1'
#
loop_
_entity.id
_entity.type
_entity.pdbx_description
1 polymer ?
#
loop_
_entity_poly.entity_id
_entity_poly.type
_entity_poly.pdbx_seq_one_letter_code
_entity_poly.pdbx_strand_id
1 'polypeptide(L)'
;MNVWLVVFCLGVLHVSRSCCAVQQRSNVTDVIGSSELDVVQAGVQRSGRFFPFYTIGRIANVPCTSPSGLSGTCLIVGECKDNGGLASGSCSSRTNQAVCCVYTKSCGGSTDLNSTYFTNSGFPGPYNGGGTCTFTVNPSSGICQLRIDFRSLTLSQPTGDGSCTTDRLTIVGGSPAVVPICGENTGQHLYLNFAGSSPISLRIATNGDVSFNRLWNIELSQIACASAERAPNGCLQYYTDETGEISSLNYGLGENPALNTIGARGSRQLANTNYGICIRPAAAKCSVSYSLPPNDRYAFTLSDNAIVIDPTLLGSAMLSATGAACTTDFIIIPNPTGMTADRFCGLGFPGVTSSARPFVVYTVTNGNETPDVANRGFRLLYTQNACSAA
;
A
#
# COMPACT_ATOMS: atom_id res chain seq x y z
N MET A 1 15.61 -56.67 42.40
CA MET A 1 15.63 -58.08 41.99
C MET A 1 14.88 -58.23 40.66
N ASN A 2 15.52 -58.82 39.64
CA ASN A 2 15.10 -60.00 38.85
C ASN A 2 13.59 -60.30 38.64
N VAL A 3 13.07 -60.75 37.48
CA VAL A 3 13.42 -60.75 36.01
C VAL A 3 12.07 -60.95 35.23
N TRP A 4 11.87 -60.84 33.91
CA TRP A 4 12.38 -61.55 32.68
C TRP A 4 11.98 -60.70 31.42
N LEU A 5 12.68 -60.57 30.27
CA LEU A 5 13.23 -61.50 29.23
C LEU A 5 12.15 -62.16 28.31
N VAL A 6 12.27 -62.36 26.97
CA VAL A 6 13.27 -62.05 25.87
C VAL A 6 12.59 -62.36 24.47
N VAL A 7 12.65 -61.57 23.36
CA VAL A 7 13.61 -61.40 22.20
C VAL A 7 13.46 -62.29 20.91
N PHE A 8 13.20 -61.64 19.75
CA PHE A 8 13.59 -61.83 18.29
C PHE A 8 13.58 -63.16 17.44
N CYS A 9 13.29 -62.99 16.10
CA CYS A 9 13.73 -63.77 14.88
C CYS A 9 13.18 -65.21 14.60
N LEU A 10 13.18 -65.88 13.39
CA LEU A 10 13.58 -65.73 11.94
C LEU A 10 12.47 -66.39 11.01
N GLY A 11 12.47 -66.52 9.66
CA GLY A 11 13.23 -65.93 8.52
C GLY A 11 13.47 -66.82 7.24
N VAL A 12 13.01 -66.39 6.03
CA VAL A 12 13.47 -66.69 4.62
C VAL A 12 13.26 -68.08 3.94
N LEU A 13 12.73 -68.12 2.68
CA LEU A 13 13.27 -68.84 1.47
C LEU A 13 12.48 -68.65 0.14
N HIS A 14 13.01 -69.14 -1.00
CA HIS A 14 12.71 -68.73 -2.40
C HIS A 14 12.22 -69.84 -3.36
N VAL A 15 11.76 -69.43 -4.56
CA VAL A 15 12.19 -69.87 -5.93
C VAL A 15 11.68 -68.81 -6.95
N SER A 16 11.90 -68.91 -8.27
CA SER A 16 11.59 -67.84 -9.26
C SER A 16 11.50 -68.25 -10.75
N ARG A 17 11.00 -67.33 -11.62
CA ARG A 17 11.06 -67.21 -13.13
C ARG A 17 9.85 -67.72 -13.96
N SER A 18 9.55 -67.24 -15.20
CA SER A 18 10.30 -66.42 -16.19
C SER A 18 9.42 -65.62 -17.22
N CYS A 19 9.93 -64.48 -17.75
CA CYS A 19 9.81 -63.84 -19.11
C CYS A 19 8.45 -63.71 -19.90
N CYS A 20 8.21 -62.84 -20.93
CA CYS A 20 9.01 -61.82 -21.68
C CYS A 20 8.15 -60.72 -22.43
N ALA A 21 8.80 -59.89 -23.26
CA ALA A 21 8.40 -58.58 -23.88
C ALA A 21 8.12 -58.62 -25.43
N VAL A 22 7.65 -57.60 -26.21
CA VAL A 22 6.82 -56.34 -26.06
C VAL A 22 6.67 -55.61 -27.46
N GLN A 23 5.79 -54.58 -27.60
CA GLN A 23 5.64 -53.63 -28.76
C GLN A 23 5.06 -54.23 -30.09
N GLN A 24 4.55 -53.53 -31.14
CA GLN A 24 4.11 -52.13 -31.42
C GLN A 24 3.23 -52.03 -32.71
N ARG A 25 2.48 -50.91 -32.89
CA ARG A 25 2.10 -50.17 -34.15
C ARG A 25 1.43 -50.85 -35.39
N SER A 26 0.51 -50.11 -36.04
CA SER A 26 0.47 -49.85 -37.51
C SER A 26 -0.54 -48.75 -37.89
N ASN A 27 -0.37 -48.12 -39.07
CA ASN A 27 -1.22 -47.05 -39.65
C ASN A 27 -2.11 -47.57 -40.80
N VAL A 28 -3.20 -46.86 -41.14
CA VAL A 28 -3.73 -46.69 -42.53
C VAL A 28 -4.33 -45.26 -42.66
N THR A 29 -4.38 -44.72 -43.89
CA THR A 29 -4.81 -43.35 -44.27
C THR A 29 -6.01 -43.32 -45.22
N ASP A 30 -6.64 -42.14 -45.34
CA ASP A 30 -7.53 -41.58 -46.40
C ASP A 30 -8.14 -42.46 -47.51
N VAL A 31 -9.43 -42.21 -47.78
CA VAL A 31 -10.10 -42.46 -49.07
C VAL A 31 -11.03 -41.28 -49.40
N ILE A 32 -11.05 -40.86 -50.67
CA ILE A 32 -11.90 -39.77 -51.22
C ILE A 32 -13.14 -40.39 -51.91
N GLY A 33 -14.33 -39.78 -51.77
CA GLY A 33 -15.57 -40.30 -52.39
C GLY A 33 -16.71 -39.28 -52.54
N SER A 34 -16.85 -38.76 -53.75
CA SER A 34 -17.93 -37.92 -54.31
C SER A 34 -19.39 -38.19 -53.88
N SER A 35 -20.20 -37.12 -53.76
CA SER A 35 -21.38 -36.89 -54.62
C SER A 35 -22.03 -35.51 -54.35
N GLU A 36 -22.83 -35.01 -55.30
CA GLU A 36 -23.45 -33.68 -55.29
C GLU A 36 -24.72 -33.63 -54.44
N LEU A 37 -25.06 -32.45 -53.90
CA LEU A 37 -26.44 -31.99 -53.75
C LEU A 37 -26.46 -30.47 -53.55
N ASP A 38 -26.83 -29.72 -54.59
CA ASP A 38 -27.02 -28.27 -54.51
C ASP A 38 -28.20 -27.93 -53.59
N VAL A 39 -27.95 -27.13 -52.56
CA VAL A 39 -28.99 -26.50 -51.73
C VAL A 39 -28.85 -25.00 -51.84
N VAL A 40 -29.83 -24.37 -52.49
CA VAL A 40 -29.88 -22.92 -52.72
C VAL A 40 -30.03 -22.17 -51.39
N GLN A 41 -28.91 -21.79 -50.79
CA GLN A 41 -28.93 -20.97 -49.59
C GLN A 41 -29.01 -19.48 -49.96
N ALA A 42 -30.19 -18.89 -49.75
CA ALA A 42 -30.45 -17.49 -50.06
C ALA A 42 -29.45 -16.55 -49.37
N GLY A 43 -28.92 -15.59 -50.15
CA GLY A 43 -27.91 -14.64 -49.69
C GLY A 43 -28.42 -13.65 -48.66
N VAL A 44 -28.44 -14.05 -47.38
CA VAL A 44 -28.65 -13.13 -46.26
C VAL A 44 -27.46 -12.20 -46.17
N GLN A 45 -27.61 -11.02 -46.78
CA GLN A 45 -26.76 -9.85 -46.58
C GLN A 45 -26.75 -9.47 -45.09
N ARG A 46 -25.87 -10.10 -44.30
CA ARG A 46 -25.54 -9.66 -42.95
C ARG A 46 -24.82 -8.33 -43.05
N SER A 47 -25.61 -7.25 -42.98
CA SER A 47 -25.14 -5.87 -42.98
C SER A 47 -23.97 -5.71 -42.01
N GLY A 48 -22.78 -5.52 -42.56
CA GLY A 48 -21.57 -5.26 -41.79
C GLY A 48 -21.64 -3.89 -41.14
N ARG A 49 -22.20 -3.81 -39.93
CA ARG A 49 -22.07 -2.64 -39.06
C ARG A 49 -20.67 -2.61 -38.45
N PHE A 50 -19.69 -2.37 -39.30
CA PHE A 50 -18.31 -2.12 -38.94
C PHE A 50 -17.96 -0.67 -39.27
N PHE A 51 -17.11 -0.05 -38.45
CA PHE A 51 -16.92 1.41 -38.35
C PHE A 51 -18.17 2.12 -37.74
N PRO A 52 -17.97 3.13 -36.87
CA PRO A 52 -17.41 4.42 -37.27
C PRO A 52 -15.88 4.48 -37.24
N PHE A 53 -15.33 5.28 -38.13
CA PHE A 53 -13.91 5.62 -38.12
C PHE A 53 -13.65 6.62 -37.00
N TYR A 54 -12.97 6.21 -35.93
CA TYR A 54 -12.28 7.15 -35.04
C TYR A 54 -11.01 7.68 -35.71
N THR A 55 -11.16 8.34 -36.86
CA THR A 55 -10.19 9.30 -37.44
C THR A 55 -10.30 10.68 -36.79
N ILE A 56 -10.92 10.74 -35.60
CA ILE A 56 -10.65 11.79 -34.63
C ILE A 56 -9.17 11.66 -34.24
N GLY A 57 -8.39 12.72 -34.44
CA GLY A 57 -6.96 12.71 -34.13
C GLY A 57 -6.74 12.27 -32.68
N ARG A 58 -5.89 11.25 -32.47
CA ARG A 58 -5.68 10.63 -31.15
C ARG A 58 -5.43 11.70 -30.10
N ILE A 59 -6.31 11.76 -29.11
CA ILE A 59 -6.06 12.52 -27.89
C ILE A 59 -4.87 11.85 -27.20
N ALA A 60 -3.92 12.63 -26.69
CA ALA A 60 -2.87 12.07 -25.86
C ALA A 60 -3.46 11.72 -24.50
N ASN A 61 -3.29 10.47 -24.05
CA ASN A 61 -3.80 9.95 -22.77
C ASN A 61 -3.01 10.59 -21.61
N VAL A 62 -3.30 11.87 -21.32
CA VAL A 62 -2.64 12.69 -20.30
C VAL A 62 -3.43 12.70 -19.00
N PRO A 63 -2.78 12.92 -17.84
CA PRO A 63 -3.47 13.18 -16.58
C PRO A 63 -4.40 14.39 -16.67
N CYS A 64 -5.51 14.33 -15.96
CA CYS A 64 -6.48 15.40 -15.81
C CYS A 64 -7.12 15.35 -14.41
N THR A 65 -7.83 16.40 -14.01
CA THR A 65 -8.60 16.44 -12.77
C THR A 65 -10.06 16.70 -13.10
N SER A 66 -10.95 15.90 -12.52
CA SER A 66 -12.40 16.09 -12.68
C SER A 66 -12.91 17.32 -11.90
N PRO A 67 -14.12 17.83 -12.21
CA PRO A 67 -14.79 18.84 -11.40
C PRO A 67 -15.03 18.42 -9.93
N SER A 68 -14.92 17.14 -9.61
CA SER A 68 -15.03 16.59 -8.25
C SER A 68 -13.66 16.35 -7.57
N GLY A 69 -12.56 16.89 -8.12
CA GLY A 69 -11.23 16.78 -7.53
C GLY A 69 -10.55 15.41 -7.65
N LEU A 70 -11.09 14.52 -8.50
CA LEU A 70 -10.53 13.19 -8.76
C LEU A 70 -9.58 13.27 -9.96
N SER A 71 -8.35 12.80 -9.79
CA SER A 71 -7.42 12.52 -10.89
C SER A 71 -8.04 11.51 -11.86
N GLY A 72 -7.79 11.67 -13.15
CA GLY A 72 -8.22 10.76 -14.21
C GLY A 72 -7.33 10.84 -15.44
N THR A 73 -7.68 10.11 -16.49
CA THR A 73 -7.00 10.19 -17.80
C THR A 73 -7.89 10.89 -18.83
N CYS A 74 -7.34 11.81 -19.60
CA CYS A 74 -8.05 12.51 -20.67
C CYS A 74 -8.25 11.57 -21.87
N LEU A 75 -9.49 11.14 -22.11
CA LEU A 75 -9.87 10.15 -23.14
C LEU A 75 -11.06 10.64 -23.97
N ILE A 76 -11.36 9.95 -25.07
CA ILE A 76 -12.62 10.15 -25.80
C ILE A 76 -13.77 9.50 -24.99
N VAL A 77 -14.97 10.11 -24.97
CA VAL A 77 -16.15 9.59 -24.22
C VAL A 77 -16.43 8.10 -24.48
N GLY A 78 -16.30 7.66 -25.75
CA GLY A 78 -16.44 6.24 -26.13
C GLY A 78 -15.41 5.36 -25.43
N GLU A 79 -14.12 5.61 -25.66
CA GLU A 79 -13.01 4.88 -25.03
C GLU A 79 -13.10 4.86 -23.49
N CYS A 80 -13.48 5.98 -22.87
CA CYS A 80 -13.69 6.05 -21.43
C CYS A 80 -14.79 5.07 -20.97
N LYS A 81 -15.94 5.08 -21.64
CA LYS A 81 -17.09 4.21 -21.34
C LYS A 81 -16.78 2.74 -21.62
N ASP A 82 -16.11 2.45 -22.74
CA ASP A 82 -15.79 1.09 -23.18
C ASP A 82 -14.77 0.43 -22.23
N ASN A 83 -13.87 1.23 -21.63
CA ASN A 83 -12.98 0.81 -20.53
C ASN A 83 -13.66 0.79 -19.14
N GLY A 84 -14.98 1.03 -19.06
CA GLY A 84 -15.75 1.01 -17.81
C GLY A 84 -15.49 2.19 -16.86
N GLY A 85 -14.99 3.32 -17.39
CA GLY A 85 -14.76 4.55 -16.64
C GLY A 85 -15.93 5.54 -16.68
N LEU A 86 -15.93 6.47 -15.74
CA LEU A 86 -16.88 7.58 -15.65
C LEU A 86 -16.30 8.83 -16.30
N ALA A 87 -17.00 9.35 -17.32
CA ALA A 87 -16.71 10.65 -17.93
C ALA A 87 -17.08 11.78 -16.97
N SER A 88 -16.09 12.55 -16.48
CA SER A 88 -16.29 13.57 -15.45
C SER A 88 -15.63 14.90 -15.83
N GLY A 89 -16.37 15.75 -16.56
CA GLY A 89 -15.90 17.03 -17.10
C GLY A 89 -15.07 16.91 -18.37
N SER A 90 -14.90 18.02 -19.10
CA SER A 90 -14.07 18.08 -20.31
C SER A 90 -12.58 18.25 -19.97
N CYS A 91 -11.72 17.64 -20.78
CA CYS A 91 -10.26 17.74 -20.66
C CYS A 91 -9.56 18.35 -21.89
N SER A 92 -10.29 18.85 -22.89
CA SER A 92 -9.71 19.49 -24.07
C SER A 92 -10.57 20.63 -24.61
N SER A 93 -9.92 21.74 -24.98
CA SER A 93 -10.54 22.83 -25.73
C SER A 93 -10.66 22.54 -27.24
N ARG A 94 -10.02 21.47 -27.75
CA ARG A 94 -10.01 21.13 -29.18
C ARG A 94 -11.21 20.29 -29.63
N THR A 95 -11.89 19.62 -28.71
CA THR A 95 -13.07 18.81 -29.01
C THR A 95 -13.91 18.60 -27.75
N ASN A 96 -15.24 18.68 -27.90
CA ASN A 96 -16.21 18.40 -26.84
C ASN A 96 -16.33 16.90 -26.51
N GLN A 97 -15.67 16.02 -27.27
CA GLN A 97 -15.65 14.58 -27.04
C GLN A 97 -14.52 14.13 -26.09
N ALA A 98 -13.66 15.05 -25.64
CA ALA A 98 -12.59 14.79 -24.69
C ALA A 98 -13.09 14.95 -23.25
N VAL A 99 -13.02 13.90 -22.44
CA VAL A 99 -13.48 13.90 -21.05
C VAL A 99 -12.41 13.39 -20.10
N CYS A 100 -12.40 13.92 -18.88
CA CYS A 100 -11.57 13.36 -17.83
C CYS A 100 -12.21 12.05 -17.35
N CYS A 101 -11.57 10.94 -17.67
CA CYS A 101 -12.07 9.60 -17.37
C CYS A 101 -11.55 9.14 -16.01
N VAL A 102 -12.48 8.82 -15.10
CA VAL A 102 -12.19 8.36 -13.74
C VAL A 102 -12.66 6.93 -13.59
N TYR A 103 -11.78 6.03 -13.14
CA TYR A 103 -12.11 4.62 -12.92
C TYR A 103 -12.39 4.38 -11.44
N THR A 104 -13.60 3.94 -11.09
CA THR A 104 -13.97 3.59 -9.71
C THR A 104 -14.42 2.13 -9.66
N LYS A 105 -13.82 1.33 -8.78
CA LYS A 105 -14.11 -0.10 -8.62
C LYS A 105 -14.12 -0.48 -7.14
N SER A 106 -14.71 -1.63 -6.81
CA SER A 106 -14.83 -2.13 -5.43
C SER A 106 -14.43 -3.61 -5.34
N CYS A 107 -14.84 -4.29 -4.26
CA CYS A 107 -14.44 -5.65 -3.89
C CYS A 107 -14.56 -6.68 -5.04
N GLY A 108 -13.53 -7.51 -5.19
CA GLY A 108 -13.42 -8.52 -6.26
C GLY A 108 -12.96 -7.95 -7.60
N GLY A 109 -12.85 -6.63 -7.74
CA GLY A 109 -12.37 -5.98 -8.95
C GLY A 109 -10.86 -6.07 -9.15
N SER A 110 -10.44 -5.79 -10.38
CA SER A 110 -9.05 -5.60 -10.75
C SER A 110 -8.88 -4.39 -11.69
N THR A 111 -7.66 -3.93 -11.85
CA THR A 111 -7.30 -2.89 -12.83
C THR A 111 -5.89 -3.10 -13.38
N ASP A 112 -5.70 -2.69 -14.62
CA ASP A 112 -4.43 -2.42 -15.30
C ASP A 112 -4.34 -0.95 -15.76
N LEU A 113 -5.37 -0.14 -15.43
CA LEU A 113 -5.52 1.27 -15.80
C LEU A 113 -4.96 2.20 -14.72
N ASN A 114 -4.49 3.38 -15.13
CA ASN A 114 -3.94 4.38 -14.21
C ASN A 114 -5.04 5.23 -13.55
N SER A 115 -4.75 5.83 -12.39
CA SER A 115 -5.69 6.61 -11.56
C SER A 115 -7.02 5.88 -11.29
N THR A 116 -6.93 4.63 -10.82
CA THR A 116 -8.10 3.84 -10.42
C THR A 116 -8.39 4.03 -8.93
N TYR A 117 -9.66 4.27 -8.57
CA TYR A 117 -10.12 4.40 -7.20
C TYR A 117 -10.73 3.07 -6.72
N PHE A 118 -10.14 2.49 -5.69
CA PHE A 118 -10.69 1.36 -4.96
C PHE A 118 -11.49 1.85 -3.75
N THR A 119 -12.82 1.70 -3.79
CA THR A 119 -13.74 2.21 -2.76
C THR A 119 -14.46 1.11 -2.01
N ASN A 120 -14.99 1.42 -0.82
CA ASN A 120 -15.93 0.54 -0.15
C ASN A 120 -17.25 0.39 -0.93
N SER A 121 -17.94 -0.72 -0.72
CA SER A 121 -19.32 -0.87 -1.16
C SER A 121 -20.17 0.17 -0.45
N GLY A 122 -21.01 0.90 -1.21
CA GLY A 122 -21.82 2.02 -0.69
C GLY A 122 -21.12 3.37 -0.57
N PHE A 123 -19.85 3.51 -0.96
CA PHE A 123 -19.14 4.80 -0.97
C PHE A 123 -19.94 5.88 -1.75
N PRO A 124 -20.09 7.12 -1.26
CA PRO A 124 -19.39 7.75 -0.13
C PRO A 124 -19.96 7.44 1.28
N GLY A 125 -20.98 6.58 1.40
CA GLY A 125 -21.47 6.11 2.68
C GLY A 125 -20.49 5.14 3.38
N PRO A 126 -20.54 5.03 4.71
CA PRO A 126 -19.68 4.13 5.48
C PRO A 126 -20.09 2.67 5.34
N TYR A 127 -19.10 1.78 5.34
CA TYR A 127 -19.28 0.34 5.34
C TYR A 127 -19.28 -0.21 6.77
N ASN A 128 -20.40 -0.82 7.17
CA ASN A 128 -20.58 -1.43 8.49
C ASN A 128 -20.68 -2.97 8.43
N GLY A 129 -20.31 -3.58 7.29
CA GLY A 129 -20.29 -5.03 7.11
C GLY A 129 -19.01 -5.70 7.63
N GLY A 130 -19.01 -7.03 7.62
CA GLY A 130 -17.83 -7.86 7.85
C GLY A 130 -17.40 -8.65 6.62
N GLY A 131 -16.20 -9.23 6.66
CA GLY A 131 -15.69 -10.15 5.66
C GLY A 131 -14.36 -9.71 5.06
N THR A 132 -14.15 -9.96 3.77
CA THR A 132 -12.92 -9.62 3.05
C THR A 132 -13.25 -8.99 1.69
N CYS A 133 -12.67 -7.82 1.45
CA CYS A 133 -12.73 -7.06 0.21
C CYS A 133 -11.32 -7.04 -0.40
N THR A 134 -11.12 -7.75 -1.52
CA THR A 134 -9.83 -7.78 -2.24
C THR A 134 -9.93 -6.94 -3.52
N PHE A 135 -8.84 -6.26 -3.89
CA PHE A 135 -8.68 -5.56 -5.16
C PHE A 135 -7.28 -5.78 -5.73
N THR A 136 -7.17 -6.07 -7.03
CA THR A 136 -5.90 -6.47 -7.66
C THR A 136 -5.44 -5.47 -8.72
N VAL A 137 -4.23 -4.93 -8.58
CA VAL A 137 -3.57 -4.07 -9.58
C VAL A 137 -2.57 -4.91 -10.36
N ASN A 138 -2.77 -5.01 -11.67
CA ASN A 138 -1.82 -5.61 -12.61
C ASN A 138 -0.97 -4.49 -13.22
N PRO A 139 0.37 -4.61 -13.27
CA PRO A 139 1.21 -3.58 -13.88
C PRO A 139 1.00 -3.52 -15.40
N SER A 140 0.73 -2.33 -15.94
CA SER A 140 0.76 -2.08 -17.39
C SER A 140 2.20 -2.23 -17.93
N SER A 141 2.35 -2.42 -19.24
CA SER A 141 3.68 -2.46 -19.88
C SER A 141 4.47 -1.17 -19.60
N GLY A 142 5.72 -1.31 -19.13
CA GLY A 142 6.59 -0.18 -18.77
C GLY A 142 6.33 0.45 -17.40
N ILE A 143 5.40 -0.09 -16.59
CA ILE A 143 5.21 0.27 -15.18
C ILE A 143 6.19 -0.51 -14.30
N CYS A 144 6.78 0.16 -13.31
CA CYS A 144 7.66 -0.47 -12.31
C CYS A 144 7.15 -0.32 -10.87
N GLN A 145 6.28 0.66 -10.61
CA GLN A 145 5.92 1.05 -9.25
C GLN A 145 4.44 1.47 -9.18
N LEU A 146 3.81 1.19 -8.05
CA LEU A 146 2.47 1.61 -7.68
C LEU A 146 2.56 2.61 -6.54
N ARG A 147 1.97 3.79 -6.72
CA ARG A 147 1.63 4.71 -5.65
C ARG A 147 0.19 4.45 -5.22
N ILE A 148 -0.02 4.41 -3.91
CA ILE A 148 -1.30 4.12 -3.25
C ILE A 148 -1.61 5.31 -2.34
N ASP A 149 -2.57 6.15 -2.71
CA ASP A 149 -2.96 7.34 -1.95
C ASP A 149 -4.27 7.10 -1.19
N PHE A 150 -4.22 7.21 0.14
CA PHE A 150 -5.39 7.02 1.00
C PHE A 150 -6.24 8.29 1.06
N ARG A 151 -6.93 8.61 -0.04
CA ARG A 151 -7.89 9.75 -0.12
C ARG A 151 -8.94 9.69 0.99
N SER A 152 -9.32 8.49 1.41
CA SER A 152 -9.89 8.21 2.72
C SER A 152 -9.47 6.80 3.13
N LEU A 153 -9.01 6.61 4.36
CA LEU A 153 -8.85 5.28 4.96
C LEU A 153 -9.07 5.35 6.47
N THR A 154 -10.25 4.92 6.88
CA THR A 154 -10.67 4.83 8.29
C THR A 154 -11.22 3.43 8.55
N LEU A 155 -10.49 2.66 9.34
CA LEU A 155 -10.82 1.32 9.83
C LEU A 155 -10.84 1.35 11.38
N SER A 156 -11.29 0.26 12.00
CA SER A 156 -11.14 0.07 13.45
C SER A 156 -9.67 0.26 13.87
N GLN A 157 -9.46 0.84 15.06
CA GLN A 157 -8.13 1.04 15.64
C GLN A 157 -7.46 -0.31 15.99
N PRO A 158 -6.11 -0.35 16.14
CA PRO A 158 -5.42 -1.53 16.64
C PRO A 158 -5.85 -1.90 18.08
N THR A 159 -5.45 -3.09 18.54
CA THR A 159 -5.44 -3.42 19.98
C THR A 159 -4.59 -2.41 20.75
N GLY A 160 -4.68 -2.41 22.08
CA GLY A 160 -3.85 -1.49 22.86
C GLY A 160 -2.35 -1.67 22.68
N ASP A 161 -1.94 -2.89 22.27
CA ASP A 161 -0.57 -3.31 21.97
C ASP A 161 -0.22 -3.15 20.46
N GLY A 162 -0.89 -2.25 19.75
CA GLY A 162 -0.54 -1.81 18.39
C GLY A 162 -0.88 -2.78 17.24
N SER A 163 -1.66 -3.83 17.49
CA SER A 163 -1.93 -4.88 16.50
C SER A 163 -3.29 -4.75 15.79
N CYS A 164 -3.29 -4.76 14.46
CA CYS A 164 -4.49 -4.68 13.62
C CYS A 164 -5.27 -6.01 13.54
N THR A 165 -6.00 -6.34 14.61
CA THR A 165 -6.77 -7.60 14.73
C THR A 165 -8.17 -7.50 14.12
N THR A 166 -8.97 -6.52 14.56
CA THR A 166 -10.40 -6.33 14.21
C THR A 166 -10.62 -6.08 12.71
N ASP A 167 -9.99 -5.01 12.21
CA ASP A 167 -9.97 -4.65 10.80
C ASP A 167 -8.50 -4.53 10.36
N ARG A 168 -8.22 -4.80 9.09
CA ARG A 168 -6.89 -4.54 8.50
C ARG A 168 -6.93 -4.41 6.98
N LEU A 169 -6.20 -3.44 6.45
CA LEU A 169 -5.64 -3.47 5.10
C LEU A 169 -4.35 -4.29 5.13
N THR A 170 -4.22 -5.25 4.23
CA THR A 170 -2.98 -6.01 3.97
C THR A 170 -2.65 -5.90 2.50
N ILE A 171 -1.39 -5.66 2.15
CA ILE A 171 -0.96 -5.49 0.76
C ILE A 171 0.10 -6.54 0.44
N VAL A 172 -0.07 -7.26 -0.67
CA VAL A 172 0.81 -8.37 -1.08
C VAL A 172 1.24 -8.25 -2.54
N GLY A 173 2.40 -8.82 -2.89
CA GLY A 173 2.97 -8.77 -4.25
C GLY A 173 3.84 -7.55 -4.56
N GLY A 174 3.88 -6.56 -3.67
CA GLY A 174 4.72 -5.36 -3.77
C GLY A 174 5.99 -5.43 -2.91
N SER A 175 6.94 -4.52 -3.17
CA SER A 175 8.16 -4.34 -2.37
C SER A 175 8.45 -2.84 -2.12
N PRO A 176 8.79 -2.39 -0.90
CA PRO A 176 9.02 -3.18 0.33
C PRO A 176 7.74 -3.86 0.85
N ALA A 177 7.91 -4.83 1.76
CA ALA A 177 6.77 -5.45 2.42
C ALA A 177 6.08 -4.45 3.36
N VAL A 178 4.75 -4.56 3.49
CA VAL A 178 3.94 -3.67 4.33
C VAL A 178 3.30 -4.47 5.45
N VAL A 179 3.39 -3.99 6.69
CA VAL A 179 2.63 -4.54 7.82
C VAL A 179 1.13 -4.35 7.61
N PRO A 180 0.25 -5.11 8.29
CA PRO A 180 -1.18 -4.83 8.28
C PRO A 180 -1.48 -3.41 8.82
N ILE A 181 -2.21 -2.61 8.05
CA ILE A 181 -2.58 -1.23 8.38
C ILE A 181 -4.03 -1.18 8.86
N CYS A 182 -4.30 -0.42 9.91
CA CYS A 182 -5.65 -0.18 10.44
C CYS A 182 -5.75 1.23 11.03
N GLY A 183 -6.90 1.55 11.63
CA GLY A 183 -7.18 2.89 12.14
C GLY A 183 -7.29 3.95 11.03
N GLU A 184 -6.69 5.11 11.24
CA GLU A 184 -6.91 6.36 10.53
C GLU A 184 -5.65 6.76 9.74
N ASN A 185 -5.69 6.62 8.42
CA ASN A 185 -4.54 6.85 7.52
C ASN A 185 -4.90 7.79 6.36
N THR A 186 -6.02 8.52 6.48
CA THR A 186 -6.50 9.48 5.47
C THR A 186 -5.45 10.58 5.21
N GLY A 187 -5.13 10.80 3.93
CA GLY A 187 -4.11 11.76 3.50
C GLY A 187 -2.68 11.21 3.45
N GLN A 188 -2.44 9.98 3.91
CA GLN A 188 -1.15 9.29 3.76
C GLN A 188 -1.08 8.48 2.45
N HIS A 189 0.12 8.08 2.07
CA HIS A 189 0.37 7.34 0.83
C HIS A 189 1.52 6.34 0.96
N LEU A 190 1.51 5.31 0.11
CA LEU A 190 2.55 4.27 0.01
C LEU A 190 3.11 4.20 -1.42
N TYR A 191 4.38 3.82 -1.55
CA TYR A 191 5.03 3.46 -2.81
C TYR A 191 5.50 2.00 -2.75
N LEU A 192 5.12 1.20 -3.74
CA LEU A 192 5.45 -0.22 -3.83
C LEU A 192 5.90 -0.59 -5.25
N ASN A 193 7.08 -1.19 -5.37
CA ASN A 193 7.57 -1.72 -6.63
C ASN A 193 6.86 -3.04 -6.98
N PHE A 194 6.52 -3.23 -8.26
CA PHE A 194 6.01 -4.50 -8.78
C PHE A 194 7.15 -5.51 -8.97
N ALA A 195 6.89 -6.79 -8.66
CA ALA A 195 7.84 -7.87 -8.93
C ALA A 195 7.75 -8.32 -10.40
N GLY A 196 8.30 -7.51 -11.31
CA GLY A 196 8.14 -7.71 -12.76
C GLY A 196 6.69 -7.49 -13.17
N SER A 197 6.09 -8.46 -13.87
CA SER A 197 4.66 -8.45 -14.22
C SER A 197 3.73 -9.00 -13.12
N SER A 198 4.25 -9.29 -11.92
CA SER A 198 3.43 -9.81 -10.81
C SER A 198 2.49 -8.72 -10.28
N PRO A 199 1.19 -9.01 -10.05
CA PRO A 199 0.24 -8.02 -9.54
C PRO A 199 0.44 -7.70 -8.06
N ILE A 200 0.00 -6.51 -7.65
CA ILE A 200 -0.12 -6.10 -6.25
C ILE A 200 -1.59 -6.19 -5.85
N SER A 201 -1.89 -6.93 -4.77
CA SER A 201 -3.25 -7.11 -4.26
C SER A 201 -3.43 -6.42 -2.92
N LEU A 202 -4.42 -5.52 -2.85
CA LEU A 202 -4.89 -4.89 -1.62
C LEU A 202 -6.03 -5.74 -1.06
N ARG A 203 -5.96 -6.11 0.22
CA ARG A 203 -6.99 -6.88 0.93
C ARG A 203 -7.42 -6.15 2.19
N ILE A 204 -8.66 -5.68 2.22
CA ILE A 204 -9.28 -5.11 3.42
C ILE A 204 -10.15 -6.20 4.07
N ALA A 205 -9.78 -6.65 5.26
CA ALA A 205 -10.58 -7.55 6.09
C ALA A 205 -11.21 -6.76 7.25
N THR A 206 -12.45 -7.09 7.60
CA THR A 206 -13.29 -6.32 8.55
C THR A 206 -14.14 -7.23 9.41
N ASN A 207 -14.38 -6.85 10.67
CA ASN A 207 -15.29 -7.59 11.56
C ASN A 207 -16.67 -6.92 11.65
N GLY A 208 -17.70 -7.60 11.13
CA GLY A 208 -19.09 -7.13 11.13
C GLY A 208 -19.74 -7.08 12.52
N ASP A 209 -19.19 -7.80 13.50
CA ASP A 209 -19.67 -7.75 14.90
C ASP A 209 -19.28 -6.43 15.58
N VAL A 210 -18.32 -5.68 15.01
CA VAL A 210 -17.87 -4.38 15.51
C VAL A 210 -18.52 -3.26 14.72
N SER A 211 -19.50 -2.60 15.35
CA SER A 211 -20.14 -1.38 14.83
C SER A 211 -19.11 -0.25 14.75
N PHE A 212 -18.70 0.06 13.52
CA PHE A 212 -17.70 1.09 13.22
C PHE A 212 -17.89 1.57 11.77
N ASN A 213 -17.99 2.88 11.58
CA ASN A 213 -18.17 3.51 10.28
C ASN A 213 -16.86 3.47 9.46
N ARG A 214 -16.61 2.33 8.81
CA ARG A 214 -15.42 2.14 7.97
C ARG A 214 -15.60 2.92 6.68
N LEU A 215 -14.54 3.57 6.21
CA LEU A 215 -14.56 4.28 4.94
C LEU A 215 -13.23 4.06 4.24
N TRP A 216 -13.26 3.65 2.97
CA TRP A 216 -12.05 3.67 2.16
C TRP A 216 -12.33 4.16 0.74
N ASN A 217 -11.43 5.03 0.30
CA ASN A 217 -11.29 5.54 -1.05
C ASN A 217 -9.79 5.63 -1.31
N ILE A 218 -9.27 4.67 -2.06
CA ILE A 218 -7.83 4.48 -2.27
C ILE A 218 -7.53 4.71 -3.74
N GLU A 219 -6.77 5.77 -4.05
CA GLU A 219 -6.34 6.06 -5.42
C GLU A 219 -5.07 5.24 -5.73
N LEU A 220 -5.09 4.57 -6.88
CA LEU A 220 -4.08 3.62 -7.31
C LEU A 220 -3.45 4.15 -8.61
N SER A 221 -2.24 4.68 -8.46
CA SER A 221 -1.51 5.40 -9.51
C SER A 221 -0.26 4.64 -9.91
N GLN A 222 -0.25 4.14 -11.16
CA GLN A 222 0.84 3.39 -11.74
C GLN A 222 1.93 4.32 -12.27
N ILE A 223 3.18 4.04 -11.92
CA ILE A 223 4.36 4.85 -12.19
C ILE A 223 5.30 4.09 -13.14
N ALA A 224 5.60 4.74 -14.28
CA ALA A 224 6.46 4.22 -15.31
C ALA A 224 7.91 4.02 -14.82
N CYS A 225 8.61 3.02 -15.35
CA CYS A 225 10.00 2.73 -14.99
C CYS A 225 10.96 3.92 -15.19
N ALA A 226 10.67 4.82 -16.14
CA ALA A 226 11.47 6.01 -16.46
C ALA A 226 10.91 7.33 -15.88
N SER A 227 9.90 7.28 -15.01
CA SER A 227 9.29 8.47 -14.38
C SER A 227 10.24 9.14 -13.36
N ALA A 228 10.21 10.47 -13.30
CA ALA A 228 10.96 11.28 -12.31
C ALA A 228 10.23 11.40 -10.96
N GLU A 229 8.97 10.95 -10.93
CA GLU A 229 8.06 10.87 -9.79
C GLU A 229 8.24 9.53 -9.04
N ARG A 230 9.01 8.59 -9.61
CA ARG A 230 9.30 7.27 -9.02
C ARG A 230 10.10 7.41 -7.73
N ALA A 231 9.57 6.84 -6.64
CA ALA A 231 10.27 6.75 -5.36
C ALA A 231 11.52 5.85 -5.46
N PRO A 232 12.59 6.16 -4.70
CA PRO A 232 13.74 5.26 -4.59
C PRO A 232 13.36 3.91 -3.96
N ASN A 233 14.07 2.84 -4.35
CA ASN A 233 13.78 1.50 -3.86
C ASN A 233 13.99 1.41 -2.33
N GLY A 234 13.00 0.86 -1.62
CA GLY A 234 13.00 0.72 -0.16
C GLY A 234 12.33 1.87 0.60
N CYS A 235 12.02 2.98 -0.08
CA CYS A 235 11.17 4.05 0.47
C CYS A 235 9.70 3.60 0.42
N LEU A 236 9.06 3.42 1.59
CA LEU A 236 7.63 3.10 1.64
C LEU A 236 6.78 4.37 1.51
N GLN A 237 7.22 5.48 2.12
CA GLN A 237 6.67 6.81 1.85
C GLN A 237 7.73 7.64 1.11
N TYR A 238 7.28 8.52 0.21
CA TYR A 238 8.16 9.42 -0.54
C TYR A 238 7.52 10.80 -0.73
N TYR A 239 8.27 11.84 -0.41
CA TYR A 239 7.87 13.24 -0.45
C TYR A 239 8.82 14.05 -1.33
N THR A 240 8.33 15.11 -1.97
CA THR A 240 9.03 15.80 -3.07
C THR A 240 9.25 17.29 -2.88
N ASP A 241 8.69 17.85 -1.82
CA ASP A 241 8.51 19.29 -1.61
C ASP A 241 9.64 19.87 -0.74
N GLU A 242 9.84 21.18 -0.78
CA GLU A 242 10.91 21.81 0.03
C GLU A 242 10.54 21.90 1.51
N THR A 243 9.25 21.93 1.82
CA THR A 243 8.70 22.01 3.18
C THR A 243 7.43 21.18 3.23
N GLY A 244 7.19 20.45 4.31
CA GLY A 244 5.98 19.66 4.46
C GLY A 244 5.91 18.95 5.80
N GLU A 245 5.13 17.87 5.83
CA GLU A 245 4.87 17.07 7.01
C GLU A 245 5.00 15.58 6.68
N ILE A 246 5.58 14.81 7.61
CA ILE A 246 5.68 13.35 7.56
C ILE A 246 5.11 12.76 8.86
N SER A 247 4.50 11.58 8.78
CA SER A 247 3.94 10.91 9.95
C SER A 247 3.96 9.38 9.85
N SER A 248 3.94 8.73 11.01
CA SER A 248 3.71 7.29 11.11
C SER A 248 2.33 6.89 10.60
N LEU A 249 2.20 5.67 10.07
CA LEU A 249 0.91 5.04 9.82
C LEU A 249 0.03 5.03 11.09
N ASN A 250 -1.28 5.18 10.92
CA ASN A 250 -2.29 5.42 11.98
C ASN A 250 -2.07 6.65 12.88
N TYR A 251 -1.33 7.68 12.41
CA TYR A 251 -1.24 8.93 13.17
C TYR A 251 -2.58 9.68 13.15
N GLY A 252 -3.33 9.62 14.26
CA GLY A 252 -4.63 10.31 14.41
C GLY A 252 -4.75 11.04 15.75
N LEU A 253 -5.50 12.14 15.77
CA LEU A 253 -5.48 13.14 16.85
C LEU A 253 -6.25 12.76 18.13
N GLY A 254 -7.09 11.72 18.07
CA GLY A 254 -7.82 11.22 19.23
C GLY A 254 -7.00 10.24 20.08
N GLU A 255 -7.61 9.71 21.14
CA GLU A 255 -7.08 8.56 21.89
C GLU A 255 -7.45 7.25 21.18
N ASN A 256 -6.80 6.12 21.51
CA ASN A 256 -7.33 4.79 21.19
C ASN A 256 -8.18 4.30 22.38
N PRO A 257 -9.49 4.01 22.21
CA PRO A 257 -10.34 3.49 23.28
C PRO A 257 -10.11 2.00 23.59
N ALA A 258 -9.39 1.26 22.73
CA ALA A 258 -8.98 -0.11 23.05
C ALA A 258 -8.04 -0.11 24.26
N LEU A 259 -8.16 -1.11 25.13
CA LEU A 259 -7.23 -1.27 26.27
C LEU A 259 -6.04 -2.16 25.89
N ASN A 260 -4.89 -1.92 26.51
CA ASN A 260 -3.73 -2.82 26.44
C ASN A 260 -3.79 -3.91 27.53
N THR A 261 -2.82 -4.82 27.54
CA THR A 261 -2.75 -5.94 28.51
C THR A 261 -2.81 -5.55 30.00
N ILE A 262 -2.43 -4.32 30.36
CA ILE A 262 -2.49 -3.81 31.75
C ILE A 262 -3.76 -3.00 32.06
N GLY A 263 -4.72 -2.95 31.13
CA GLY A 263 -6.01 -2.26 31.32
C GLY A 263 -5.96 -0.73 31.15
N ALA A 264 -4.88 -0.18 30.60
CA ALA A 264 -4.74 1.24 30.29
C ALA A 264 -5.13 1.55 28.83
N ARG A 265 -5.32 2.84 28.50
CA ARG A 265 -5.65 3.26 27.12
C ARG A 265 -4.54 2.90 26.15
N GLY A 266 -4.94 2.27 25.06
CA GLY A 266 -4.06 1.71 24.05
C GLY A 266 -3.29 2.73 23.24
N SER A 267 -2.23 2.25 22.58
CA SER A 267 -1.51 3.03 21.58
C SER A 267 -2.30 3.16 20.27
N ARG A 268 -2.01 4.21 19.49
CA ARG A 268 -2.35 4.28 18.05
C ARG A 268 -1.19 3.83 17.17
N GLN A 269 0.03 3.81 17.71
CA GLN A 269 1.21 3.30 17.02
C GLN A 269 0.96 1.87 16.53
N LEU A 270 1.42 1.56 15.32
CA LEU A 270 1.34 0.21 14.78
C LEU A 270 2.59 -0.57 15.19
N ALA A 271 2.41 -1.77 15.73
CA ALA A 271 3.50 -2.66 16.09
C ALA A 271 4.17 -3.28 14.84
N ASN A 272 5.43 -3.71 15.00
CA ASN A 272 6.28 -4.40 14.03
C ASN A 272 6.62 -3.58 12.77
N THR A 273 6.52 -2.24 12.81
CA THR A 273 6.86 -1.39 11.65
C THR A 273 8.37 -1.34 11.45
N ASN A 274 8.81 -1.41 10.20
CA ASN A 274 10.18 -1.12 9.79
C ASN A 274 10.17 -0.61 8.36
N TYR A 275 10.22 0.72 8.17
CA TYR A 275 10.21 1.32 6.84
C TYR A 275 10.91 2.69 6.79
N GLY A 276 11.38 3.05 5.58
CA GLY A 276 11.93 4.38 5.28
C GLY A 276 10.86 5.33 4.74
N ILE A 277 10.83 6.54 5.30
CA ILE A 277 10.18 7.74 4.75
C ILE A 277 11.28 8.56 4.07
N CYS A 278 11.20 8.73 2.76
CA CYS A 278 12.22 9.41 1.97
C CYS A 278 11.73 10.79 1.50
N ILE A 279 12.63 11.78 1.48
CA ILE A 279 12.38 13.13 0.98
C ILE A 279 13.35 13.40 -0.16
N ARG A 280 12.85 13.78 -1.35
CA ARG A 280 13.69 14.13 -2.50
C ARG A 280 14.41 15.45 -2.23
N PRO A 281 15.76 15.50 -2.22
CA PRO A 281 16.48 16.77 -2.15
C PRO A 281 16.12 17.65 -3.35
N ALA A 282 15.61 18.85 -3.09
CA ALA A 282 15.35 19.84 -4.14
C ALA A 282 16.67 20.52 -4.59
N ALA A 283 16.59 21.30 -5.68
CA ALA A 283 17.77 21.96 -6.24
C ALA A 283 18.44 22.89 -5.21
N ALA A 284 19.78 22.84 -5.14
CA ALA A 284 20.60 23.58 -4.17
C ALA A 284 20.25 23.37 -2.68
N LYS A 285 19.56 22.28 -2.31
CA LYS A 285 19.34 21.90 -0.90
C LYS A 285 20.45 20.97 -0.41
N CYS A 286 20.92 21.20 0.83
CA CYS A 286 22.05 20.47 1.40
C CYS A 286 21.74 19.68 2.68
N SER A 287 20.76 20.13 3.47
CA SER A 287 20.32 19.48 4.70
C SER A 287 18.80 19.59 4.85
N VAL A 288 18.25 18.77 5.73
CA VAL A 288 16.83 18.82 6.14
C VAL A 288 16.76 19.02 7.64
N SER A 289 15.92 19.97 8.08
CA SER A 289 15.56 20.19 9.47
C SER A 289 14.18 19.60 9.75
N TYR A 290 14.03 18.92 10.88
CA TYR A 290 12.80 18.34 11.39
C TYR A 290 12.42 18.99 12.72
N SER A 291 11.14 19.26 12.92
CA SER A 291 10.57 19.82 14.15
C SER A 291 9.15 19.31 14.40
N LEU A 292 8.60 19.59 15.58
CA LEU A 292 7.21 19.27 15.89
C LEU A 292 6.24 20.36 15.39
N PRO A 293 5.03 20.00 14.94
CA PRO A 293 3.95 20.96 14.75
C PRO A 293 3.60 21.64 16.09
N PRO A 294 3.50 22.99 16.14
CA PRO A 294 3.47 23.74 17.41
C PRO A 294 2.18 23.55 18.24
N ASN A 295 1.12 23.00 17.64
CA ASN A 295 -0.20 22.85 18.27
C ASN A 295 -0.55 21.39 18.60
N ASP A 296 0.42 20.47 18.60
CA ASP A 296 0.17 19.04 18.84
C ASP A 296 1.27 18.41 19.71
N ARG A 297 1.09 18.49 21.03
CA ARG A 297 2.02 17.94 22.04
C ARG A 297 2.25 16.42 21.95
N TYR A 298 1.36 15.69 21.29
CA TYR A 298 1.48 14.25 21.06
C TYR A 298 2.10 13.92 19.69
N ALA A 299 2.69 14.91 19.01
CA ALA A 299 3.37 14.72 17.72
C ALA A 299 4.68 13.91 17.80
N PHE A 300 5.13 13.55 19.01
CA PHE A 300 6.18 12.56 19.20
C PHE A 300 5.97 11.82 20.51
N THR A 301 5.27 10.70 20.44
CA THR A 301 5.08 9.78 21.56
C THR A 301 5.28 8.37 21.01
N LEU A 302 6.51 7.86 21.17
CA LEU A 302 6.98 6.58 20.61
C LEU A 302 7.21 5.50 21.66
N SER A 303 7.65 5.90 22.86
CA SER A 303 7.98 5.00 23.97
C SER A 303 7.67 5.69 25.29
N ASP A 304 7.62 4.93 26.38
CA ASP A 304 7.14 5.34 27.70
C ASP A 304 5.61 5.60 27.70
N ASN A 305 5.08 6.12 28.81
CA ASN A 305 3.65 6.19 29.12
C ASN A 305 3.10 7.62 28.99
N ALA A 306 2.41 7.88 27.88
CA ALA A 306 1.82 9.19 27.55
C ALA A 306 0.61 9.60 28.43
N ILE A 307 0.18 8.75 29.38
CA ILE A 307 -0.91 9.05 30.34
C ILE A 307 -0.38 9.64 31.65
N VAL A 308 0.77 9.15 32.15
CA VAL A 308 1.23 9.41 33.52
C VAL A 308 2.02 10.72 33.65
N ILE A 309 2.55 11.24 32.55
CA ILE A 309 3.32 12.50 32.53
C ILE A 309 2.40 13.72 32.45
N ASP A 310 2.82 14.83 33.07
CA ASP A 310 2.16 16.14 32.94
C ASP A 310 1.96 16.51 31.45
N PRO A 311 0.72 16.69 30.97
CA PRO A 311 0.44 17.01 29.58
C PRO A 311 0.94 18.39 29.11
N THR A 312 1.62 19.18 29.94
CA THR A 312 2.37 20.38 29.53
C THR A 312 3.81 20.08 29.10
N LEU A 313 4.37 18.92 29.48
CA LEU A 313 5.74 18.51 29.17
C LEU A 313 5.86 17.66 27.90
N LEU A 314 4.76 17.03 27.46
CA LEU A 314 4.69 16.22 26.24
C LEU A 314 5.12 17.01 25.00
N GLY A 315 5.90 16.37 24.13
CA GLY A 315 6.52 17.01 22.95
C GLY A 315 7.83 17.73 23.26
N SER A 316 8.11 18.11 24.52
CA SER A 316 9.32 18.86 24.86
C SER A 316 10.61 18.03 24.70
N ALA A 317 11.72 18.70 24.41
CA ALA A 317 13.05 18.07 24.36
C ALA A 317 13.44 17.36 25.68
N MET A 318 12.85 17.77 26.82
CA MET A 318 13.12 17.16 28.14
C MET A 318 12.60 15.72 28.25
N LEU A 319 11.60 15.33 27.46
CA LEU A 319 11.06 13.97 27.39
C LEU A 319 11.57 13.18 26.17
N SER A 320 12.54 13.73 25.44
CA SER A 320 13.18 13.04 24.32
C SER A 320 14.31 12.13 24.82
N ALA A 321 14.31 10.88 24.35
CA ALA A 321 15.39 9.93 24.56
C ALA A 321 16.11 9.67 23.23
N THR A 322 17.40 9.33 23.28
CA THR A 322 18.23 9.15 22.07
C THR A 322 19.19 7.97 22.17
N GLY A 323 19.63 7.48 21.01
CA GLY A 323 20.73 6.51 20.89
C GLY A 323 20.44 5.18 21.60
N ALA A 324 21.31 4.80 22.53
CA ALA A 324 21.25 3.50 23.22
C ALA A 324 20.03 3.33 24.15
N ALA A 325 19.33 4.42 24.53
CA ALA A 325 18.06 4.34 25.23
C ALA A 325 16.91 3.85 24.31
N CYS A 326 17.04 4.07 23.00
CA CYS A 326 16.04 3.72 22.00
C CYS A 326 16.19 2.26 21.55
N THR A 327 15.58 1.36 22.33
CA THR A 327 15.71 -0.10 22.19
C THR A 327 14.50 -0.77 21.56
N THR A 328 13.28 -0.26 21.82
CA THR A 328 12.03 -0.82 21.29
C THR A 328 11.53 -0.04 20.06
N ASP A 329 11.14 1.21 20.27
CA ASP A 329 10.32 1.98 19.33
C ASP A 329 10.96 3.36 19.11
N PHE A 330 11.34 3.66 17.87
CA PHE A 330 12.13 4.84 17.56
C PHE A 330 12.10 5.19 16.08
N ILE A 331 12.41 6.46 15.79
CA ILE A 331 12.87 6.85 14.46
C ILE A 331 14.39 6.95 14.40
N ILE A 332 14.95 6.75 13.21
CA ILE A 332 16.35 7.02 12.90
C ILE A 332 16.42 8.19 11.93
N ILE A 333 17.16 9.23 12.29
CA ILE A 333 17.53 10.36 11.42
C ILE A 333 19.05 10.32 11.27
N PRO A 334 19.60 9.80 10.15
CA PRO A 334 21.03 9.55 10.01
C PRO A 334 21.89 10.81 10.11
N ASN A 335 23.07 10.70 10.74
CA ASN A 335 24.07 11.78 10.90
C ASN A 335 23.48 13.16 11.27
N PRO A 336 22.84 13.29 12.46
CA PRO A 336 22.27 14.54 12.93
C PRO A 336 23.37 15.54 13.36
N THR A 337 23.19 16.80 12.98
CA THR A 337 24.17 17.88 13.18
C THR A 337 24.24 18.27 14.65
N GLY A 338 25.43 18.21 15.25
CA GLY A 338 25.64 18.58 16.66
C GLY A 338 25.19 17.52 17.67
N MET A 339 24.85 16.30 17.24
CA MET A 339 24.41 15.22 18.11
C MET A 339 25.23 13.95 17.85
N THR A 340 25.42 13.11 18.87
CA THR A 340 26.23 11.87 18.80
C THR A 340 25.42 10.59 18.59
N ALA A 341 24.10 10.71 18.49
CA ALA A 341 23.15 9.61 18.33
C ALA A 341 22.14 9.92 17.23
N ASP A 342 21.79 8.91 16.44
CA ASP A 342 20.90 8.98 15.27
C ASP A 342 19.47 8.45 15.52
N ARG A 343 19.26 7.76 16.65
CA ARG A 343 17.93 7.27 17.09
C ARG A 343 17.25 8.25 18.04
N PHE A 344 15.93 8.40 17.91
CA PHE A 344 15.08 9.28 18.71
C PHE A 344 13.80 8.54 19.15
N CYS A 345 13.45 8.63 20.43
CA CYS A 345 12.35 7.91 21.07
C CYS A 345 11.82 8.66 22.32
N GLY A 346 10.85 8.09 23.04
CA GLY A 346 10.22 8.71 24.22
C GLY A 346 9.00 9.58 23.88
N LEU A 347 8.74 10.58 24.72
CA LEU A 347 7.51 11.40 24.73
C LEU A 347 7.74 12.87 24.31
N GLY A 348 8.82 13.12 23.57
CA GLY A 348 9.11 14.42 22.98
C GLY A 348 10.30 14.37 22.01
N PHE A 349 10.55 15.47 21.31
CA PHE A 349 11.55 15.52 20.23
C PHE A 349 12.38 16.82 20.31
N PRO A 350 13.72 16.77 20.20
CA PRO A 350 14.57 17.94 20.42
C PRO A 350 14.61 18.91 19.23
N GLY A 351 14.09 18.51 18.06
CA GLY A 351 14.40 19.15 16.78
C GLY A 351 15.76 18.69 16.25
N VAL A 352 15.84 18.33 14.97
CA VAL A 352 17.02 17.67 14.40
C VAL A 352 17.31 18.20 13.00
N THR A 353 18.56 18.50 12.68
CA THR A 353 18.99 18.84 11.31
C THR A 353 20.01 17.84 10.81
N SER A 354 19.76 17.20 9.67
CA SER A 354 20.68 16.23 9.04
C SER A 354 21.13 16.68 7.66
N SER A 355 22.43 16.51 7.39
CA SER A 355 23.06 16.67 6.08
C SER A 355 23.28 15.35 5.33
N ALA A 356 22.88 14.21 5.91
CA ALA A 356 22.94 12.90 5.25
C ALA A 356 22.09 12.89 3.99
N ARG A 357 22.55 12.20 2.93
CA ARG A 357 21.80 12.07 1.68
C ARG A 357 21.72 10.60 1.23
N PRO A 358 20.57 10.14 0.68
CA PRO A 358 19.30 10.86 0.55
C PRO A 358 18.68 11.24 1.92
N PHE A 359 17.80 12.23 1.94
CA PHE A 359 17.08 12.59 3.16
C PHE A 359 16.07 11.47 3.48
N VAL A 360 16.28 10.77 4.60
CA VAL A 360 15.44 9.64 5.03
C VAL A 360 15.22 9.72 6.53
N VAL A 361 13.98 9.43 6.95
CA VAL A 361 13.65 9.04 8.33
C VAL A 361 13.24 7.57 8.29
N TYR A 362 13.92 6.72 9.05
CA TYR A 362 13.46 5.34 9.25
C TYR A 362 12.58 5.30 10.49
N THR A 363 11.53 4.48 10.48
CA THR A 363 10.75 4.15 11.69
C THR A 363 10.89 2.68 12.01
N VAL A 364 11.03 2.37 13.29
CA VAL A 364 11.12 1.03 13.85
C VAL A 364 10.17 0.94 15.04
N THR A 365 9.30 -0.06 15.06
CA THR A 365 8.52 -0.43 16.25
C THR A 365 8.64 -1.93 16.54
N ASN A 366 8.58 -2.28 17.82
CA ASN A 366 8.77 -3.62 18.35
C ASN A 366 7.52 -4.50 18.14
N GLY A 367 7.46 -5.67 18.79
CA GLY A 367 6.28 -6.55 18.70
C GLY A 367 5.07 -6.22 19.59
N ASN A 368 5.17 -5.25 20.52
CA ASN A 368 4.17 -4.96 21.57
C ASN A 368 4.41 -3.61 22.28
N GLU A 369 3.35 -2.80 22.39
CA GLU A 369 3.36 -1.58 23.20
C GLU A 369 3.19 -1.96 24.70
N THR A 370 4.26 -2.45 25.32
CA THR A 370 4.31 -2.83 26.75
C THR A 370 5.76 -2.75 27.24
N PRO A 371 6.10 -1.91 28.23
CA PRO A 371 5.20 -1.19 29.16
C PRO A 371 4.60 0.12 28.62
N ASP A 372 4.82 0.44 27.34
CA ASP A 372 4.42 1.68 26.66
C ASP A 372 2.89 1.88 26.62
N VAL A 373 2.41 3.12 26.71
CA VAL A 373 0.96 3.40 26.89
C VAL A 373 0.53 4.69 26.19
N ALA A 374 -0.62 4.66 25.50
CA ALA A 374 -1.26 5.80 24.83
C ALA A 374 -0.39 6.59 23.83
N ASN A 375 0.67 5.96 23.33
CA ASN A 375 1.53 6.50 22.29
C ASN A 375 0.76 6.71 20.98
N ARG A 376 1.18 7.71 20.19
CA ARG A 376 0.52 8.09 18.93
C ARG A 376 1.37 7.75 17.71
N GLY A 377 2.65 7.43 17.90
CA GLY A 377 3.64 7.48 16.82
C GLY A 377 4.25 8.89 16.73
N PHE A 378 4.59 9.30 15.52
CA PHE A 378 5.21 10.61 15.26
C PHE A 378 4.55 11.37 14.10
N ARG A 379 4.70 12.69 14.17
CA ARG A 379 4.32 13.65 13.14
C ARG A 379 5.33 14.80 13.16
N LEU A 380 6.16 14.89 12.13
CA LEU A 380 7.25 15.87 12.03
C LEU A 380 6.97 16.83 10.87
N LEU A 381 7.11 18.12 11.13
CA LEU A 381 7.33 19.11 10.09
C LEU A 381 8.77 18.95 9.58
N TYR A 382 8.98 19.14 8.28
CA TYR A 382 10.32 19.16 7.68
C TYR A 382 10.54 20.40 6.82
N THR A 383 11.79 20.83 6.70
CA THR A 383 12.22 21.94 5.85
C THR A 383 13.58 21.63 5.25
N GLN A 384 13.70 21.75 3.93
CA GLN A 384 14.94 21.58 3.19
C GLN A 384 15.71 22.90 3.15
N ASN A 385 16.89 22.91 3.77
CA ASN A 385 17.76 24.06 3.87
C ASN A 385 18.64 24.20 2.62
N ALA A 386 18.87 25.43 2.21
CA ALA A 386 19.82 25.74 1.14
C ALA A 386 21.24 25.27 1.52
N CYS A 387 22.04 24.97 0.50
CA CYS A 387 23.48 24.84 0.67
C CYS A 387 24.10 26.15 1.17
N SER A 388 25.00 26.05 2.13
CA SER A 388 25.94 27.12 2.44
C SER A 388 26.72 27.48 1.17
N ALA A 389 26.97 28.77 0.95
CA ALA A 389 27.99 29.18 0.00
C ALA A 389 29.33 28.55 0.40
N ALA A 390 30.10 28.12 -0.61
CA ALA A 390 31.43 27.52 -0.46
C ALA A 390 32.51 28.60 -0.49
#